data_AF-A0A851DFN9-F1
#
_entry.id   AF-A0A851DFN9-F1
#
_cell.length_a   1.000
_cell.length_b   1.000
_cell.length_c   1.000
_cell.angle_alpha   90.00
_cell.angle_beta   90.00
_cell.angle_gamma   90.00
#
_symmetry.space_group_name_H-M   'P 1'
#
loop_
_entity.id
_entity.type
_entity.pdbx_description
1 polymer ?
#
loop_
_entity_poly.entity_id
_entity_poly.type
_entity_poly.pdbx_seq_one_letter_code
_entity_poly.pdbx_strand_id
1 'polypeptide(L)'
;WDETHFGKMGSYYINRTFFFDVHPPLGKMLIGLAGYLSGYDGTFPFQKPGDRYEQHNYVGMRGVRLSRLFCAFLGSCLVPFAYLTVLELSKSLPAALLTAFILIFDTGCITLSQYILLDPILMFFLMGAVLCMVKCNSCADRPFSASWWLWLSLTGVNLAGAMGVKFVGLFVVLLVGLNTIYDLWDLLGNLSLSLV
;
A
#
# COMPACT_ATOMS: atom_id res chain seq x y z
N TRP A 1 12.87 16.85 0.96
CA TRP A 1 11.93 16.16 0.06
C TRP A 1 10.50 16.30 0.62
N ASP A 2 9.48 15.80 -0.09
CA ASP A 2 8.03 16.01 0.14
C ASP A 2 7.47 15.64 1.53
N GLU A 3 8.31 15.10 2.42
CA GLU A 3 8.00 14.88 3.84
C GLU A 3 7.47 16.14 4.53
N THR A 4 7.97 17.33 4.16
CA THR A 4 7.44 18.59 4.70
C THR A 4 6.00 18.85 4.27
N HIS A 5 5.66 18.49 3.03
CA HIS A 5 4.31 18.66 2.51
C HIS A 5 3.35 17.67 3.18
N PHE A 6 3.67 16.38 3.18
CA PHE A 6 2.77 15.36 3.75
C PHE A 6 2.71 15.39 5.28
N GLY A 7 3.81 15.73 5.95
CA GLY A 7 3.83 15.97 7.40
C GLY A 7 2.92 17.14 7.79
N LYS A 8 2.97 18.25 7.03
CA LYS A 8 2.08 19.40 7.24
C LYS A 8 0.61 19.03 7.05
N MET A 9 0.28 18.26 6.02
CA MET A 9 -1.10 17.79 5.81
C MET A 9 -1.56 16.82 6.91
N GLY A 10 -0.66 15.99 7.44
CA GLY A 10 -0.93 15.16 8.62
C GLY A 10 -1.29 16.00 9.85
N SER A 11 -0.55 17.09 10.11
CA SER A 11 -0.89 18.06 11.17
C SER A 11 -2.26 18.68 10.96
N TYR A 12 -2.66 19.00 9.72
CA TYR A 12 -3.99 19.55 9.44
C TYR A 12 -5.13 18.59 9.78
N TYR A 13 -4.94 17.28 9.60
CA TYR A 13 -5.93 16.29 10.05
C TYR A 13 -6.05 16.24 11.57
N ILE A 14 -4.93 16.32 12.30
CA ILE A 14 -4.92 16.32 13.77
C ILE A 14 -5.61 17.58 14.31
N ASN A 15 -5.29 18.74 13.73
CA ASN A 15 -5.86 20.04 14.11
C ASN A 15 -7.28 20.26 13.56
N ARG A 16 -7.84 19.30 12.79
CA ARG A 16 -9.16 19.38 12.15
C ARG A 16 -9.33 20.62 11.27
N THR A 17 -8.26 21.08 10.63
CA THR A 17 -8.29 22.23 9.72
C THR A 17 -8.48 21.76 8.29
N PHE A 18 -9.46 22.33 7.59
CA PHE A 18 -9.70 22.02 6.18
C PHE A 18 -8.54 22.50 5.30
N PHE A 19 -8.13 21.68 4.33
CA PHE A 19 -7.14 22.02 3.32
C PHE A 19 -7.53 21.36 1.99
N PHE A 20 -7.01 21.91 0.89
CA PHE A 20 -7.20 21.36 -0.44
C PHE A 20 -5.91 20.71 -0.94
N ASP A 21 -6.01 19.50 -1.50
CA ASP A 21 -4.89 18.82 -2.14
C ASP A 21 -5.35 17.99 -3.36
N VAL A 22 -4.42 17.74 -4.28
CA VAL A 22 -4.64 16.98 -5.52
C VAL A 22 -4.79 15.48 -5.29
N HIS A 23 -4.18 14.93 -4.23
CA HIS A 23 -4.24 13.49 -3.95
C HIS A 23 -5.43 13.14 -3.04
N PRO A 24 -6.06 11.98 -3.25
CA PRO A 24 -7.11 11.52 -2.37
C PRO A 24 -6.63 11.33 -0.91
N PRO A 25 -7.56 11.31 0.05
CA PRO A 25 -7.25 11.62 1.45
C PRO A 25 -6.63 10.45 2.23
N LEU A 26 -6.83 9.19 1.81
CA LEU A 26 -6.57 8.02 2.63
C LEU A 26 -5.11 7.93 3.10
N GLY A 27 -4.16 8.15 2.20
CA GLY A 27 -2.73 8.07 2.55
C GLY A 27 -2.33 9.12 3.59
N LYS A 28 -2.87 10.34 3.46
CA LYS A 28 -2.60 11.43 4.42
C LYS A 28 -3.33 11.21 5.75
N MET A 29 -4.53 10.63 5.72
CA MET A 29 -5.26 10.24 6.92
C MET A 29 -4.51 9.16 7.70
N LEU A 30 -3.89 8.18 7.03
CA LEU A 30 -3.05 7.17 7.68
C LEU A 30 -1.79 7.77 8.31
N ILE A 31 -1.15 8.72 7.63
CA ILE A 31 -0.01 9.47 8.20
C ILE A 31 -0.45 10.28 9.42
N GLY A 32 -1.61 10.94 9.34
CA GLY A 32 -2.22 11.68 10.45
C GLY A 32 -2.59 10.78 11.63
N LEU A 33 -3.11 9.57 11.35
CA LEU A 33 -3.41 8.55 12.36
C LEU A 33 -2.14 8.06 13.05
N ALA A 34 -1.07 7.78 12.31
CA ALA A 34 0.23 7.43 12.88
C ALA A 34 0.78 8.56 13.76
N GLY A 35 0.60 9.82 13.34
CA GLY A 35 0.89 10.99 14.17
C GLY A 35 0.05 11.01 15.46
N TYR A 36 -1.27 10.86 15.36
CA TYR A 36 -2.16 10.86 16.51
C TYR A 36 -1.85 9.75 17.53
N LEU A 37 -1.58 8.52 17.05
CA LEU A 37 -1.21 7.38 17.91
C LEU A 37 0.11 7.58 18.68
N SER A 38 0.98 8.46 18.19
CA SER A 38 2.22 8.82 18.89
C SER A 38 2.02 9.86 20.00
N GLY A 39 0.83 10.44 20.10
CA GLY A 39 0.49 11.56 20.97
C GLY A 39 0.81 12.94 20.37
N TYR A 40 1.14 13.04 19.09
CA TYR A 40 1.51 14.30 18.45
C TYR A 40 0.32 15.26 18.30
N ASP A 41 0.45 16.46 18.86
CA ASP A 41 -0.60 17.51 18.87
C ASP A 41 -0.63 18.40 17.62
N GLY A 42 0.06 18.06 16.53
CA GLY A 42 0.02 18.86 15.29
C GLY A 42 0.75 20.22 15.35
N THR A 43 1.48 20.49 16.43
CA THR A 43 2.12 21.79 16.73
C THR A 43 3.46 22.02 16.03
N PHE A 44 4.07 21.00 15.43
CA PHE A 44 5.34 21.13 14.73
C PHE A 44 5.12 21.69 13.31
N PRO A 45 5.67 22.88 12.99
CA PRO A 45 5.50 23.48 11.68
C PRO A 45 6.52 22.89 10.71
N PHE A 46 6.08 21.99 9.82
CA PHE A 46 6.89 21.48 8.71
C PHE A 46 7.11 22.57 7.64
N GLN A 47 8.00 23.54 7.90
CA GLN A 47 8.23 24.68 6.99
C GLN A 47 9.34 24.42 5.98
N LYS A 48 10.50 23.91 6.39
CA LYS A 48 11.64 23.68 5.49
C LYS A 48 12.25 22.28 5.64
N PRO A 49 12.67 21.65 4.53
CA PRO A 49 13.45 20.42 4.60
C PRO A 49 14.77 20.68 5.32
N GLY A 50 15.09 19.86 6.33
CA GLY A 50 16.34 20.00 7.11
C GLY A 50 16.20 20.81 8.39
N ASP A 51 15.01 21.33 8.71
CA ASP A 51 14.74 21.88 10.04
C ASP A 51 15.00 20.78 11.09
N ARG A 52 15.92 21.06 12.00
CA ARG A 52 16.19 20.17 13.12
C ARG A 52 14.91 20.07 13.95
N TYR A 53 14.59 18.86 14.40
CA TYR A 53 13.53 18.62 15.39
C TYR A 53 14.01 19.13 16.77
N GLU A 54 14.34 20.41 16.86
CA GLU A 54 14.81 21.04 18.10
C GLU A 54 13.64 21.14 19.07
N GLN A 55 13.79 20.48 20.22
CA GLN A 55 13.13 20.69 21.52
C GLN A 55 11.62 21.02 21.57
N HIS A 56 10.87 20.87 20.49
CA HIS A 56 9.42 20.95 20.48
C HIS A 56 8.88 19.58 20.90
N ASN A 57 8.76 19.39 22.22
CA ASN A 57 8.19 18.24 22.93
C ASN A 57 8.64 16.87 22.39
N TYR A 58 9.27 16.04 23.20
CA TYR A 58 9.61 14.63 22.90
C TYR A 58 8.53 13.87 22.11
N VAL A 59 7.27 14.26 22.30
CA VAL A 59 6.06 13.85 21.60
C VAL A 59 6.06 14.12 20.08
N GLY A 60 6.50 15.29 19.60
CA GLY A 60 6.58 15.60 18.16
C GLY A 60 7.65 14.80 17.43
N MET A 61 8.83 14.63 18.06
CA MET A 61 9.86 13.72 17.57
C MET A 61 9.36 12.27 17.55
N ARG A 62 8.54 11.87 18.54
CA ARG A 62 7.92 10.55 18.59
C ARG A 62 6.92 10.34 17.46
N GLY A 63 6.15 11.38 17.09
CA GLY A 63 5.22 11.32 15.96
C GLY A 63 5.88 11.22 14.61
N VAL A 64 6.89 12.04 14.35
CA VAL A 64 7.69 11.91 13.12
C VAL A 64 8.34 10.53 13.06
N ARG A 65 8.90 10.03 14.17
CA ARG A 65 9.51 8.70 14.22
C ARG A 65 8.49 7.58 14.01
N LEU A 66 7.29 7.69 14.59
CA LEU A 66 6.25 6.67 14.45
C LEU A 66 5.66 6.66 13.04
N SER A 67 5.41 7.83 12.45
CA SER A 67 4.96 7.93 11.05
C SER A 67 6.00 7.39 10.07
N ARG A 68 7.30 7.66 10.30
CA ARG A 68 8.38 7.02 9.54
C ARG A 68 8.43 5.52 9.73
N LEU A 69 8.29 5.04 10.97
CA LEU A 69 8.27 3.61 11.27
C LEU A 69 7.07 2.93 10.60
N PHE A 70 5.92 3.60 10.54
CA PHE A 70 4.74 3.12 9.85
C PHE A 70 4.96 3.02 8.33
N CYS A 71 5.50 4.06 7.70
CA CYS A 71 5.88 4.03 6.28
C CYS A 71 6.94 2.96 5.99
N ALA A 72 7.95 2.83 6.85
CA ALA A 72 9.00 1.83 6.72
C ALA A 72 8.47 0.40 6.92
N PHE A 73 7.52 0.22 7.84
CA PHE A 73 6.85 -1.06 8.06
C PHE A 73 6.05 -1.48 6.82
N LEU A 74 5.20 -0.58 6.29
CA LEU A 74 4.47 -0.84 5.05
C LEU A 74 5.39 -1.08 3.85
N GLY A 75 6.50 -0.32 3.74
CA GLY A 75 7.53 -0.53 2.74
C GLY A 75 8.25 -1.88 2.89
N SER A 76 8.47 -2.33 4.13
CA SER A 76 9.09 -3.64 4.39
C SER A 76 8.20 -4.81 3.97
N CYS A 77 6.87 -4.65 4.00
CA CYS A 77 5.92 -5.63 3.50
C CYS A 77 5.96 -5.83 1.97
N LEU A 78 6.60 -4.93 1.21
CA LEU A 78 6.75 -5.09 -0.24
C LEU A 78 7.57 -6.34 -0.59
N VAL A 79 8.62 -6.62 0.19
CA VAL A 79 9.49 -7.78 -0.02
C VAL A 79 8.75 -9.11 0.13
N PRO A 80 8.04 -9.40 1.25
CA PRO A 80 7.29 -10.64 1.38
C PRO A 80 6.13 -10.72 0.38
N PHE A 81 5.48 -9.61 0.01
CA PHE A 81 4.43 -9.63 -1.01
C PHE A 81 4.97 -10.02 -2.39
N ALA A 82 6.09 -9.44 -2.80
CA ALA A 82 6.73 -9.79 -4.06
C ALA A 82 7.22 -11.25 -4.06
N TYR A 83 7.84 -11.70 -2.95
CA TYR A 83 8.23 -13.09 -2.77
C TYR A 83 7.05 -14.05 -2.95
N LEU A 84 5.95 -13.81 -2.24
CA LEU A 84 4.76 -14.67 -2.31
C LEU A 84 4.10 -14.62 -3.69
N THR A 85 4.09 -13.47 -4.35
CA THR A 85 3.52 -13.30 -5.70
C THR A 85 4.31 -14.14 -6.71
N VAL A 86 5.65 -14.02 -6.72
CA VAL A 86 6.50 -14.77 -7.63
C VAL A 86 6.51 -16.27 -7.30
N LEU A 87 6.45 -16.62 -6.02
CA LEU A 87 6.34 -18.01 -5.60
C LEU A 87 5.06 -18.65 -6.14
N GLU A 88 3.95 -17.94 -6.10
CA GLU A 88 2.66 -18.44 -6.57
C GLU A 88 2.60 -18.55 -8.10
N LEU A 89 3.14 -17.56 -8.82
CA LEU A 89 3.16 -17.55 -10.30
C LEU A 89 4.15 -18.57 -10.88
N SER A 90 5.38 -18.59 -10.38
CA SER A 90 6.47 -19.41 -10.94
C SER A 90 6.56 -20.80 -10.32
N LYS A 91 5.92 -21.03 -9.16
CA LYS A 91 6.02 -22.26 -8.35
C LYS A 91 7.47 -22.68 -8.04
N SER A 92 8.40 -21.72 -8.09
CA SER A 92 9.84 -21.94 -8.02
C SER A 92 10.43 -21.12 -6.89
N LEU A 93 10.96 -21.82 -5.89
CA LEU A 93 11.64 -21.22 -4.74
C LEU A 93 12.84 -20.33 -5.14
N PRO A 94 13.76 -20.75 -6.03
CA PRO A 94 14.90 -19.89 -6.39
C PRO A 94 14.48 -18.60 -7.08
N ALA A 95 13.43 -18.61 -7.92
CA ALA A 95 12.92 -17.39 -8.54
C ALA A 95 12.31 -16.42 -7.52
N ALA A 96 11.56 -16.94 -6.55
CA ALA A 96 10.99 -16.15 -5.48
C ALA A 96 12.08 -15.53 -4.58
N LEU A 97 13.09 -16.33 -4.19
CA LEU A 97 14.22 -15.85 -3.39
C LEU A 97 15.04 -14.78 -4.13
N LEU A 98 15.30 -14.96 -5.43
CA LEU A 98 16.00 -13.98 -6.24
C LEU A 98 15.22 -12.64 -6.28
N THR A 99 13.90 -12.70 -6.44
CA THR A 99 13.03 -11.50 -6.44
C THR A 99 13.11 -10.77 -5.10
N ALA A 100 12.99 -11.50 -3.99
CA ALA A 100 13.12 -10.92 -2.66
C ALA A 100 14.50 -10.28 -2.44
N PHE A 101 15.57 -10.95 -2.89
CA PHE A 101 16.92 -10.44 -2.81
C PHE A 101 17.08 -9.13 -3.58
N ILE A 102 16.63 -9.07 -4.84
CA ILE A 102 16.71 -7.86 -5.66
C ILE A 102 15.98 -6.69 -5.00
N LEU A 103 14.78 -6.91 -4.45
CA LEU A 103 14.01 -5.86 -3.79
C LEU A 103 14.60 -5.39 -2.46
N ILE A 104 15.20 -6.30 -1.67
CA ILE A 104 15.88 -5.94 -0.42
C ILE A 104 17.06 -5.01 -0.70
N PHE A 105 17.81 -5.25 -1.78
CA PHE A 105 18.98 -4.45 -2.15
C PHE A 105 18.65 -3.28 -3.07
N ASP A 106 17.37 -3.05 -3.39
CA ASP A 106 16.96 -1.89 -4.16
C ASP A 106 17.02 -0.62 -3.30
N THR A 107 18.03 0.21 -3.61
CA THR A 107 18.25 1.48 -2.94
C THR A 107 17.09 2.45 -3.14
N GLY A 108 16.36 2.36 -4.26
CA GLY A 108 15.17 3.18 -4.52
C GLY A 108 14.03 2.87 -3.55
N CYS A 109 13.71 1.58 -3.38
CA CYS A 109 12.68 1.16 -2.44
C CYS A 109 13.04 1.50 -0.99
N ILE A 110 14.30 1.31 -0.59
CA ILE A 110 14.78 1.66 0.77
C ILE A 110 14.71 3.18 1.00
N THR A 111 15.11 3.99 0.02
CA THR A 111 15.09 5.45 0.14
C THR A 111 13.68 6.01 0.17
N LEU A 112 12.72 5.46 -0.58
CA LEU A 112 11.34 5.92 -0.51
C LEU A 112 10.64 5.50 0.79
N SER A 113 10.94 4.31 1.31
CA SER A 113 10.27 3.74 2.49
C SER A 113 10.66 4.38 3.82
N GLN A 114 11.84 4.99 3.91
CA GLN A 114 12.34 5.60 5.16
C GLN A 114 11.73 6.98 5.48
N TYR A 115 11.17 7.66 4.48
CA TYR A 115 10.61 9.00 4.62
C TYR A 115 9.08 8.95 4.70
N ILE A 116 8.47 10.00 5.26
CA ILE A 116 7.01 10.12 5.37
C ILE A 116 6.45 10.54 3.99
N LEU A 117 6.33 9.58 3.09
CA LEU A 117 5.71 9.75 1.77
C LEU A 117 4.42 8.94 1.66
N LEU A 118 3.62 9.32 0.67
CA LEU A 118 2.46 8.52 0.24
C LEU A 118 2.87 7.27 -0.53
N ASP A 119 4.05 7.28 -1.17
CA ASP A 119 4.51 6.22 -2.06
C ASP A 119 4.66 4.85 -1.38
N PRO A 120 5.23 4.70 -0.17
CA PRO A 120 5.29 3.41 0.53
C PRO A 120 3.90 2.83 0.83
N ILE A 121 2.94 3.70 1.18
CA ILE A 121 1.55 3.30 1.47
C ILE A 121 0.86 2.86 0.17
N LEU A 122 1.07 3.60 -0.92
CA LEU A 122 0.57 3.24 -2.24
C LEU A 122 1.13 1.90 -2.68
N MET A 123 2.45 1.71 -2.63
CA MET A 123 3.12 0.47 -3.02
C MET A 123 2.62 -0.72 -2.21
N PHE A 124 2.33 -0.55 -0.92
CA PHE A 124 1.76 -1.60 -0.07
C PHE A 124 0.40 -2.07 -0.61
N PHE A 125 -0.51 -1.14 -0.89
CA PHE A 125 -1.83 -1.48 -1.44
C PHE A 125 -1.75 -2.04 -2.87
N LEU A 126 -0.82 -1.54 -3.70
CA LEU A 126 -0.58 -2.06 -5.05
C LEU A 126 -0.10 -3.52 -5.02
N MET A 127 0.98 -3.79 -4.28
CA MET A 127 1.53 -5.15 -4.17
C MET A 127 0.55 -6.09 -3.46
N GLY A 128 -0.18 -5.60 -2.45
CA GLY A 128 -1.24 -6.35 -1.80
C GLY A 128 -2.38 -6.73 -2.75
N ALA A 129 -2.81 -5.80 -3.62
CA ALA A 129 -3.83 -6.07 -4.64
C ALA A 129 -3.36 -7.12 -5.65
N VAL A 130 -2.13 -7.03 -6.14
CA VAL A 130 -1.55 -8.02 -7.08
C VAL A 130 -1.41 -9.39 -6.40
N LEU A 131 -0.91 -9.45 -5.17
CA LEU A 131 -0.81 -10.71 -4.43
C LEU A 131 -2.18 -11.35 -4.22
N CYS A 132 -3.18 -10.58 -3.81
CA CYS A 132 -4.53 -11.09 -3.59
C CYS A 132 -5.18 -11.55 -4.90
N MET A 133 -4.95 -10.85 -6.01
CA MET A 133 -5.38 -11.26 -7.36
C MET A 133 -4.78 -12.62 -7.72
N VAL A 134 -3.46 -12.78 -7.60
CA VAL A 134 -2.78 -14.06 -7.90
C VAL A 134 -3.29 -15.19 -6.98
N LYS A 135 -3.47 -14.92 -5.69
CA LYS A 135 -4.03 -15.91 -4.74
C LYS A 135 -5.48 -16.26 -5.04
N CYS A 136 -6.28 -15.31 -5.50
CA CYS A 136 -7.65 -15.53 -5.94
C CYS A 136 -7.68 -16.48 -7.15
N ASN A 137 -6.79 -16.26 -8.12
CA ASN A 137 -6.67 -17.10 -9.31
C ASN A 137 -6.16 -18.50 -8.99
N SER A 138 -5.21 -18.65 -8.05
CA SER A 138 -4.80 -19.98 -7.56
C SER A 138 -5.92 -20.73 -6.82
N CYS A 139 -6.90 -20.01 -6.27
CA CYS A 139 -8.09 -20.60 -5.64
C CYS A 139 -9.26 -20.80 -6.63
N ALA A 140 -9.06 -20.55 -7.94
CA ALA A 140 -10.09 -20.67 -8.96
C ALA A 140 -10.63 -22.10 -9.10
N ASP A 141 -9.85 -23.12 -8.72
CA ASP A 141 -10.28 -24.53 -8.73
C ASP A 141 -11.45 -24.82 -7.76
N ARG A 142 -11.66 -23.96 -6.76
CA ARG A 142 -12.74 -24.08 -5.76
C ARG A 142 -13.53 -22.77 -5.66
N PRO A 143 -14.30 -22.43 -6.70
CA PRO A 143 -15.09 -21.20 -6.70
C PRO A 143 -16.10 -21.22 -5.54
N PHE A 144 -16.40 -20.03 -5.00
CA PHE A 144 -17.31 -19.84 -3.85
C PHE A 144 -16.87 -20.43 -2.50
N SER A 145 -15.63 -20.92 -2.37
CA SER A 145 -15.08 -21.28 -1.06
C SER A 145 -14.90 -20.05 -0.15
N ALA A 146 -14.91 -20.25 1.16
CA ALA A 146 -14.62 -19.19 2.14
C ALA A 146 -13.26 -18.51 1.88
N SER A 147 -12.25 -19.29 1.46
CA SER A 147 -10.94 -18.76 1.09
C SER A 147 -11.02 -17.87 -0.15
N TRP A 148 -11.82 -18.25 -1.15
CA TRP A 148 -12.00 -17.45 -2.37
C TRP A 148 -12.66 -16.10 -2.06
N TRP A 149 -13.73 -16.11 -1.27
CA TRP A 149 -14.39 -14.87 -0.80
C TRP A 149 -13.46 -13.98 0.03
N LEU A 150 -12.62 -14.59 0.88
CA LEU A 150 -11.62 -13.86 1.65
C LEU A 150 -10.61 -13.15 0.73
N TRP A 151 -10.00 -13.87 -0.23
CA TRP A 151 -9.02 -13.29 -1.15
C TRP A 151 -9.65 -12.26 -2.10
N LEU A 152 -10.88 -12.48 -2.54
CA LEU A 152 -11.63 -11.53 -3.35
C LEU A 152 -11.91 -10.24 -2.57
N SER A 153 -12.39 -10.36 -1.34
CA SER A 153 -12.67 -9.20 -0.46
C SER A 153 -11.39 -8.43 -0.15
N LEU A 154 -10.29 -9.13 0.12
CA LEU A 154 -8.98 -8.51 0.33
C LEU A 154 -8.47 -7.80 -0.93
N THR A 155 -8.69 -8.37 -2.12
CA THR A 155 -8.39 -7.69 -3.38
C THR A 155 -9.15 -6.37 -3.49
N GLY A 156 -10.46 -6.37 -3.21
CA GLY A 156 -11.30 -5.18 -3.24
C GLY A 156 -10.84 -4.10 -2.24
N VAL A 157 -10.51 -4.49 -1.00
CA VAL A 157 -10.00 -3.57 0.03
C VAL A 157 -8.67 -2.94 -0.41
N ASN A 158 -7.76 -3.73 -0.97
CA ASN A 158 -6.46 -3.23 -1.43
C ASN A 158 -6.60 -2.31 -2.66
N LEU A 159 -7.51 -2.62 -3.59
CA LEU A 159 -7.81 -1.76 -4.74
C LEU A 159 -8.42 -0.41 -4.31
N ALA A 160 -9.41 -0.44 -3.41
CA ALA A 160 -9.99 0.77 -2.84
C ALA A 160 -8.94 1.59 -2.08
N GLY A 161 -8.06 0.91 -1.33
CA GLY A 161 -6.91 1.51 -0.66
C GLY A 161 -5.96 2.22 -1.62
N ALA A 162 -5.57 1.56 -2.71
CA ALA A 162 -4.68 2.14 -3.72
C ALA A 162 -5.28 3.40 -4.36
N MET A 163 -6.56 3.35 -4.77
CA MET A 163 -7.28 4.51 -5.31
C MET A 163 -7.42 5.64 -4.28
N GLY A 164 -7.64 5.30 -3.01
CA GLY A 164 -7.76 6.26 -1.91
C GLY A 164 -6.46 6.98 -1.57
N VAL A 165 -5.31 6.41 -1.90
CA VAL A 165 -3.99 7.04 -1.67
C VAL A 165 -3.58 7.94 -2.83
N LYS A 166 -3.66 7.44 -4.07
CA LYS A 166 -3.26 8.19 -5.27
C LYS A 166 -4.01 7.68 -6.50
N PHE A 167 -4.38 8.58 -7.42
CA PHE A 167 -5.04 8.19 -8.67
C PHE A 167 -4.21 7.27 -9.57
N VAL A 168 -2.89 7.20 -9.36
CA VAL A 168 -2.01 6.20 -9.99
C VAL A 168 -2.46 4.77 -9.67
N GLY A 169 -3.16 4.55 -8.54
CA GLY A 169 -3.79 3.27 -8.20
C GLY A 169 -4.85 2.81 -9.22
N LEU A 170 -5.34 3.67 -10.12
CA LEU A 170 -6.23 3.27 -11.19
C LEU A 170 -5.58 2.26 -12.15
N PHE A 171 -4.25 2.29 -12.30
CA PHE A 171 -3.55 1.31 -13.14
C PHE A 171 -3.63 -0.12 -12.59
N VAL A 172 -3.61 -0.31 -11.26
CA VAL A 172 -3.78 -1.66 -10.69
C VAL A 172 -5.22 -2.14 -10.80
N VAL A 173 -6.19 -1.21 -10.70
CA VAL A 173 -7.61 -1.54 -10.94
C VAL A 173 -7.80 -2.02 -12.37
N LEU A 174 -7.19 -1.34 -13.34
CA LEU A 174 -7.21 -1.78 -14.74
C LEU A 174 -6.54 -3.15 -14.91
N LEU A 175 -5.39 -3.39 -14.28
CA LEU A 175 -4.71 -4.69 -14.35
C LEU A 175 -5.59 -5.83 -13.79
N VAL A 176 -6.15 -5.66 -12.59
CA VAL A 176 -7.05 -6.65 -11.99
C VAL A 176 -8.30 -6.80 -12.84
N GLY A 177 -8.87 -5.71 -13.35
CA GLY A 177 -10.06 -5.74 -14.21
C GLY A 177 -9.82 -6.51 -15.51
N LEU A 178 -8.69 -6.30 -16.18
CA LEU A 178 -8.30 -7.06 -17.37
C LEU A 178 -8.11 -8.55 -17.06
N ASN A 179 -7.48 -8.88 -15.93
CA ASN A 179 -7.34 -10.26 -15.48
C ASN A 179 -8.70 -10.92 -15.21
N THR A 180 -9.64 -10.21 -14.57
CA THR A 180 -11.00 -10.70 -14.37
C THR A 180 -11.76 -10.87 -15.69
N ILE A 181 -11.60 -9.96 -16.65
CA ILE A 181 -12.20 -10.12 -17.99
C ILE A 181 -11.65 -11.37 -18.68
N TYR A 182 -10.35 -11.61 -18.58
CA TYR A 182 -9.71 -12.81 -19.11
C TYR A 182 -10.26 -14.09 -18.44
N ASP A 183 -10.34 -14.11 -17.10
CA ASP A 183 -10.88 -15.25 -16.36
C ASP A 183 -12.36 -15.53 -16.72
N LEU A 184 -13.17 -14.48 -16.89
CA LEU A 184 -14.56 -14.60 -17.35
C LEU A 184 -14.67 -15.09 -18.78
N TRP A 185 -13.74 -14.69 -19.65
CA TRP A 185 -13.68 -15.17 -21.03
C TRP A 185 -13.36 -16.66 -21.10
N ASP A 186 -12.39 -17.14 -20.31
CA ASP A 186 -12.06 -18.56 -20.21
C ASP A 186 -13.22 -19.37 -19.60
N LEU A 187 -13.93 -18.81 -18.62
CA LEU A 187 -15.13 -19.42 -18.05
C LEU A 187 -16.26 -19.54 -19.09
N LEU A 188 -16.47 -18.52 -19.92
CA LEU A 188 -17.47 -18.52 -20.98
C LEU A 188 -17.17 -19.58 -22.06
N GLY A 189 -15.89 -19.80 -22.35
CA GLY A 189 -15.44 -20.84 -23.30
C GLY A 189 -15.54 -22.27 -22.76
N ASN A 190 -15.75 -22.45 -21.46
CA ASN A 190 -15.77 -23.76 -20.84
C ASN A 190 -17.14 -24.44 -20.95
N LEU A 191 -17.28 -25.31 -21.95
CA LEU A 191 -18.48 -26.09 -22.25
C LEU A 191 -18.87 -27.12 -21.17
N SER A 192 -18.02 -27.36 -20.17
CA SER A 192 -18.34 -28.25 -19.04
C SER A 192 -19.12 -27.56 -17.93
N LEU A 193 -19.17 -26.22 -17.92
CA LEU A 193 -19.98 -25.44 -17.00
C LEU A 193 -21.41 -25.34 -17.55
N SER A 194 -22.38 -25.83 -16.80
CA SER A 194 -23.78 -25.68 -17.18
C SER A 194 -24.20 -24.21 -17.02
N LEU A 195 -24.69 -23.61 -18.10
CA LEU A 195 -25.24 -22.24 -18.18
C LEU A 195 -26.60 -22.09 -17.47
N VAL A 196 -26.77 -22.75 -16.31
CA VAL A 196 -28.02 -22.75 -15.53
C VAL A 196 -28.02 -21.61 -14.54
#